data_AF-A0ABD0XWR1-F1
#
_entry.id   AF-A0ABD0XWR1-F1
#
_cell.length_a   1.000
_cell.length_b   1.000
_cell.length_c   1.000
_cell.angle_alpha   90.00
_cell.angle_beta   90.00
_cell.angle_gamma   90.00
#
_symmetry.space_group_name_H-M   'P 1'
#
loop_
_entity.id
_entity.type
_entity.pdbx_description
1 polymer ?
#
loop_
_entity_poly.entity_id
_entity_poly.type
_entity_poly.pdbx_seq_one_letter_code
_entity_poly.pdbx_strand_id
1 'polypeptide(L)'
;MTTFLLNDVTYYVYVNRVQDRERLNRLYATGRLGSTWWKGALLRVQTVTDTDEHRRIVEEYHVGKTNHRGVTETVKHLRRGHYWAAMPKTVARVIALCKPCAAAKYERSPEQTPQMLTPTPTKPLEFVEADVMFWSGMKILTVIDRLTRFAYAQVLTDRTTDRVCEGLLAFFGTVGLPGALVMDKGREFKNAKVRTLLKEFQVNAHHSGAPKIARNCGEASQHNNGAPPTP
;
A
#
# COMPACT_ATOMS: atom_id res chain seq x y z
N MET A 1 5.09 -12.21 45.40
CA MET A 1 3.64 -12.45 45.46
C MET A 1 3.14 -12.47 44.02
N THR A 2 2.56 -13.58 43.58
CA THR A 2 2.10 -13.75 42.19
C THR A 2 0.62 -14.10 42.22
N THR A 3 -0.17 -13.53 41.32
CA THR A 3 -1.63 -13.69 41.30
C THR A 3 -2.04 -14.69 40.21
N PHE A 4 -2.98 -15.55 40.54
CA PHE A 4 -3.47 -16.62 39.67
C PHE A 4 -4.98 -16.52 39.54
N LEU A 5 -5.48 -16.83 38.35
CA LEU A 5 -6.91 -16.99 38.09
C LEU A 5 -7.19 -18.48 37.86
N LEU A 6 -8.09 -19.02 38.66
CA LEU A 6 -8.55 -20.41 38.57
C LEU A 6 -10.07 -20.43 38.71
N ASN A 7 -10.79 -20.88 37.68
CA ASN A 7 -12.25 -20.97 37.67
C ASN A 7 -12.94 -19.69 38.17
N ASP A 8 -12.53 -18.54 37.61
CA ASP A 8 -13.03 -17.19 37.95
C ASP A 8 -12.76 -16.70 39.38
N VAL A 9 -11.99 -17.45 40.18
CA VAL A 9 -11.53 -17.06 41.52
C VAL A 9 -10.07 -16.61 41.46
N THR A 10 -9.79 -15.48 42.09
CA THR A 10 -8.43 -14.91 42.20
C THR A 10 -7.70 -15.49 43.40
N TYR A 11 -6.61 -16.20 43.15
CA TYR A 11 -5.74 -16.77 44.16
C TYR A 11 -4.43 -15.98 44.25
N TYR A 12 -3.99 -15.69 45.47
CA TYR A 12 -2.66 -15.15 45.73
C TYR A 12 -1.73 -16.28 46.13
N VAL A 13 -0.67 -16.52 45.36
CA VAL A 13 0.37 -17.46 45.78
C VAL A 13 1.57 -16.67 46.27
N TYR A 14 1.86 -16.84 47.54
CA TYR A 14 3.06 -16.36 48.18
C TYR A 14 4.12 -17.46 48.12
N VAL A 15 5.29 -17.13 47.58
CA VAL A 15 6.40 -18.05 47.47
C VAL A 15 7.56 -17.48 48.28
N ASN A 16 7.90 -18.15 49.37
CA ASN A 16 8.92 -17.67 50.32
C ASN A 16 10.35 -18.13 49.93
N ARG A 17 10.48 -19.16 49.06
CA ARG A 17 11.77 -19.73 48.66
C ARG A 17 12.03 -19.50 47.17
N VAL A 18 13.26 -19.10 46.85
CA VAL A 18 13.67 -18.76 45.47
C VAL A 18 13.53 -19.96 44.52
N GLN A 19 13.78 -21.18 44.99
CA GLN A 19 13.69 -22.42 44.20
C GLN A 19 12.26 -22.72 43.71
N ASP A 20 11.25 -22.35 44.50
CA ASP A 20 9.84 -22.53 44.13
C ASP A 20 9.38 -21.50 43.09
N ARG A 21 10.12 -20.39 42.91
CA ARG A 21 9.85 -19.37 41.89
C ARG A 21 10.03 -19.91 40.48
N GLU A 22 11.03 -20.75 40.25
CA GLU A 22 11.25 -21.38 38.93
C GLU A 22 10.15 -22.38 38.58
N ARG A 23 9.68 -23.12 39.59
CA ARG A 23 8.54 -24.02 39.43
C ARG A 23 7.29 -23.23 39.08
N LEU A 24 7.05 -22.11 39.78
CA LEU A 24 5.96 -21.17 39.51
C LEU A 24 6.05 -20.53 38.12
N ASN A 25 7.26 -20.20 37.64
CA ASN A 25 7.48 -19.67 36.29
C ASN A 25 7.22 -20.71 35.19
N ARG A 26 7.66 -21.97 35.39
CA ARG A 26 7.32 -23.08 34.50
C ARG A 26 5.81 -23.30 34.42
N LEU A 27 5.18 -23.24 35.57
CA LEU A 27 3.75 -23.30 35.74
C LEU A 27 3.02 -22.13 35.02
N TYR A 28 3.51 -20.90 35.16
CA TYR A 28 3.05 -19.72 34.40
C TYR A 28 3.18 -19.91 32.89
N ALA A 29 4.29 -20.49 32.42
CA ALA A 29 4.55 -20.72 31.00
C ALA A 29 3.69 -21.82 30.38
N THR A 30 3.38 -22.87 31.15
CA THR A 30 2.63 -24.04 30.67
C THR A 30 1.12 -23.81 30.58
N GLY A 31 0.56 -22.88 31.36
CA GLY A 31 -0.87 -22.60 31.31
C GLY A 31 -1.76 -23.77 31.78
N ARG A 32 -1.17 -24.79 32.42
CA ARG A 32 -1.90 -25.98 32.85
C ARG A 32 -1.33 -26.55 34.17
N LEU A 33 -2.21 -26.90 35.09
CA LEU A 33 -1.91 -27.65 36.31
C LEU A 33 -2.81 -28.90 36.35
N GLY A 34 -2.28 -30.05 35.91
CA GLY A 34 -3.07 -31.27 35.76
C GLY A 34 -4.10 -31.19 34.61
N SER A 35 -5.37 -31.45 34.89
CA SER A 35 -6.48 -31.22 33.94
C SER A 35 -6.97 -29.76 33.93
N THR A 36 -6.48 -28.93 34.85
CA THR A 36 -7.01 -27.59 35.06
C THR A 36 -6.20 -26.55 34.29
N TRP A 37 -6.91 -25.67 33.60
CA TRP A 37 -6.33 -24.54 32.91
C TRP A 37 -6.22 -23.34 33.84
N TRP A 38 -5.13 -22.60 33.73
CA TRP A 38 -4.95 -21.37 34.47
C TRP A 38 -4.27 -20.31 33.61
N LYS A 39 -4.30 -19.08 34.10
CA LYS A 39 -3.60 -17.97 33.46
C LYS A 39 -2.92 -17.15 34.54
N GLY A 40 -1.60 -17.10 34.48
CA GLY A 40 -0.84 -16.28 35.40
C GLY A 40 -1.02 -14.79 35.09
N ALA A 41 -1.15 -13.98 36.13
CA ALA A 41 -1.15 -12.53 36.04
C ALA A 41 -0.16 -11.96 37.07
N LEU A 42 0.73 -11.08 36.62
CA LEU A 42 1.69 -10.41 37.50
C LEU A 42 1.02 -9.35 38.40
N LEU A 43 -0.22 -8.99 38.10
CA LEU A 43 -0.99 -7.95 38.79
C LEU A 43 -2.34 -8.52 39.23
N ARG A 44 -2.89 -7.97 40.32
CA ARG A 44 -4.30 -8.21 40.68
C ARG A 44 -5.16 -7.65 39.55
N VAL A 45 -6.01 -8.49 38.98
CA VAL A 45 -6.97 -8.12 37.94
C VAL A 45 -8.39 -8.42 38.41
N GLN A 46 -9.34 -7.61 37.97
CA GLN A 46 -10.77 -7.83 38.19
C GLN A 46 -11.29 -8.77 37.10
N THR A 47 -11.88 -9.90 37.52
CA THR A 47 -12.64 -10.76 36.61
C THR A 47 -13.98 -10.10 36.34
N VAL A 48 -14.29 -9.89 35.06
CA VAL A 48 -15.55 -9.30 34.61
C VAL A 48 -16.35 -10.38 33.90
N THR A 49 -17.50 -10.75 34.45
CA THR A 49 -18.35 -11.81 33.90
C THR A 49 -19.46 -11.27 32.99
N ASP A 50 -19.92 -10.05 33.25
CA ASP A 50 -20.97 -9.40 32.48
C ASP A 50 -20.46 -8.88 31.12
N THR A 51 -21.14 -9.27 30.05
CA THR A 51 -20.82 -8.87 28.68
C THR A 51 -21.10 -7.39 28.41
N ASP A 52 -22.06 -6.78 29.11
CA ASP A 52 -22.33 -5.36 28.98
C ASP A 52 -21.24 -4.53 29.63
N GLU A 53 -20.75 -4.97 30.78
CA GLU A 53 -19.58 -4.40 31.44
C GLU A 53 -18.31 -4.52 30.56
N HIS A 54 -18.10 -5.64 29.84
CA HIS A 54 -16.98 -5.76 28.88
C HIS A 54 -17.00 -4.63 27.85
N ARG A 55 -18.18 -4.38 27.26
CA ARG A 55 -18.34 -3.34 26.24
C ARG A 55 -18.03 -1.96 26.81
N ARG A 56 -18.60 -1.62 27.98
CA ARG A 56 -18.37 -0.33 28.65
C ARG A 56 -16.89 -0.08 28.94
N ILE A 57 -16.19 -1.08 29.49
CA ILE A 57 -14.76 -1.00 29.79
C ILE A 57 -13.94 -0.75 28.51
N VAL A 58 -14.27 -1.45 27.42
CA VAL A 58 -13.59 -1.28 26.13
C VAL A 58 -13.86 0.11 25.55
N GLU A 59 -15.11 0.58 25.58
CA GLU A 59 -15.50 1.91 25.08
C GLU A 59 -14.85 3.04 25.88
N GLU A 60 -14.85 2.96 27.22
CA GLU A 60 -14.21 3.94 28.09
C GLU A 60 -12.71 4.07 27.78
N TYR A 61 -12.03 2.94 27.58
CA TYR A 61 -10.62 2.96 27.23
C TYR A 61 -10.35 3.45 25.80
N HIS A 62 -11.06 2.87 24.83
CA HIS A 62 -10.85 3.12 23.41
C HIS A 62 -11.20 4.56 23.05
N VAL A 63 -12.39 5.03 23.44
CA VAL A 63 -12.86 6.39 23.13
C VAL A 63 -12.33 7.39 24.15
N GLY A 64 -12.59 7.14 25.44
CA GLY A 64 -12.35 8.13 26.50
C GLY A 64 -10.88 8.33 26.87
N LYS A 65 -10.12 7.24 27.07
CA LYS A 65 -8.75 7.34 27.62
C LYS A 65 -7.65 7.44 26.58
N THR A 66 -7.86 6.91 25.36
CA THR A 66 -6.74 6.72 24.43
C THR A 66 -6.96 7.22 23.01
N ASN A 67 -8.07 7.91 22.75
CA ASN A 67 -8.36 8.52 21.45
C ASN A 67 -8.26 7.51 20.31
N HIS A 68 -9.07 6.45 20.38
CA HIS A 68 -9.30 5.46 19.35
C HIS A 68 -8.13 4.51 19.03
N ARG A 69 -7.35 4.08 20.03
CA ARG A 69 -6.29 3.07 19.84
C ARG A 69 -6.84 1.74 19.32
N GLY A 70 -6.05 1.09 18.47
CA GLY A 70 -6.38 -0.18 17.84
C GLY A 70 -6.45 -1.37 18.82
N VAL A 71 -6.96 -2.49 18.32
CA VAL A 71 -7.27 -3.71 19.10
C VAL A 71 -6.10 -4.19 19.96
N THR A 72 -4.90 -4.31 19.37
CA THR A 72 -3.72 -4.85 20.09
C THR A 72 -3.35 -4.03 21.31
N GLU A 73 -3.32 -2.69 21.17
CA GLU A 73 -2.96 -1.78 22.26
C GLU A 73 -4.05 -1.74 23.34
N THR A 74 -5.32 -1.74 22.93
CA THR A 74 -6.45 -1.83 23.86
C THR A 74 -6.42 -3.11 24.68
N VAL A 75 -6.19 -4.27 24.04
CA VAL A 75 -6.04 -5.55 24.75
C VAL A 75 -4.86 -5.52 25.70
N LYS A 76 -3.70 -5.02 25.26
CA LYS A 76 -2.48 -4.96 26.08
C LYS A 76 -2.68 -4.13 27.34
N HIS A 77 -3.43 -3.03 27.24
CA HIS A 77 -3.73 -2.19 28.40
C HIS A 77 -4.76 -2.84 29.33
N LEU A 78 -5.89 -3.31 28.80
CA LEU A 78 -6.98 -3.86 29.61
C LEU A 78 -6.53 -5.07 30.45
N ARG A 79 -5.61 -5.90 29.91
CA ARG A 79 -5.00 -7.04 30.62
C ARG A 79 -4.27 -6.68 31.91
N ARG A 80 -3.96 -5.40 32.15
CA ARG A 80 -3.29 -4.95 33.39
C ARG A 80 -4.24 -4.81 34.57
N GLY A 81 -5.55 -4.67 34.33
CA GLY A 81 -6.54 -4.43 35.38
C GLY A 81 -7.79 -5.30 35.28
N HIS A 82 -8.09 -5.87 34.11
CA HIS A 82 -9.31 -6.64 33.87
C HIS A 82 -9.02 -7.97 33.20
N TYR A 83 -9.91 -8.93 33.42
CA TYR A 83 -9.89 -10.23 32.78
C TYR A 83 -11.29 -10.70 32.41
N TRP A 84 -11.42 -11.26 31.21
CA TRP A 84 -12.55 -12.09 30.80
C TRP A 84 -12.14 -13.03 29.67
N ALA A 85 -12.92 -14.09 29.46
CA ALA A 85 -12.68 -15.06 28.41
C ALA A 85 -12.76 -14.39 27.01
N ALA A 86 -11.84 -14.77 26.12
CA ALA A 86 -11.80 -14.26 24.74
C ALA A 86 -11.74 -12.73 24.58
N MET A 87 -11.18 -12.00 25.56
CA MET A 87 -11.02 -10.53 25.52
C MET A 87 -10.61 -9.93 24.17
N PRO A 88 -9.60 -10.46 23.44
CA PRO A 88 -9.23 -9.91 22.14
C PRO A 88 -10.38 -9.90 21.11
N LYS A 89 -11.25 -10.93 21.14
CA LYS A 89 -12.42 -11.01 20.25
C LYS A 89 -13.46 -9.94 20.61
N THR A 90 -13.76 -9.77 21.90
CA THR A 90 -14.69 -8.74 22.37
C THR A 90 -14.18 -7.34 22.01
N VAL A 91 -12.90 -7.05 22.27
CA VAL A 91 -12.28 -5.75 21.93
C VAL A 91 -12.36 -5.49 20.43
N ALA A 92 -12.02 -6.48 19.59
CA ALA A 92 -12.10 -6.33 18.14
C ALA A 92 -13.52 -6.01 17.67
N ARG A 93 -14.54 -6.68 18.22
CA ARG A 93 -15.95 -6.45 17.88
C ARG A 93 -16.39 -5.04 18.26
N VAL A 94 -16.06 -4.56 19.46
CA VAL A 94 -16.44 -3.22 19.93
C VAL A 94 -15.77 -2.13 19.08
N ILE A 95 -14.46 -2.26 18.81
CA ILE A 95 -13.72 -1.30 17.99
C ILE A 95 -14.20 -1.30 16.53
N ALA A 96 -14.59 -2.46 15.98
CA ALA A 96 -15.16 -2.54 14.63
C ALA A 96 -16.47 -1.77 14.47
N LEU A 97 -17.25 -1.61 15.55
CA LEU A 97 -18.49 -0.83 15.58
C LEU A 97 -18.25 0.67 15.83
N CYS A 98 -17.00 1.09 16.07
CA CYS A 98 -16.66 2.48 16.33
C CYS A 98 -16.72 3.30 15.03
N LYS A 99 -17.70 4.21 14.92
CA LYS A 99 -17.93 5.02 13.70
C LYS A 99 -16.69 5.84 13.25
N PRO A 100 -15.98 6.56 14.13
CA PRO A 100 -14.75 7.27 13.75
C PRO A 100 -13.67 6.35 13.19
N CYS A 101 -13.45 5.18 13.82
CA CYS A 101 -12.46 4.23 13.35
C CYS A 101 -12.85 3.58 12.02
N ALA A 102 -14.14 3.27 11.84
CA ALA A 102 -14.66 2.71 10.60
C ALA A 102 -14.48 3.71 9.44
N ALA A 103 -14.80 4.99 9.65
CA ALA A 103 -14.63 6.04 8.65
C ALA A 103 -13.17 6.33 8.31
N ALA A 104 -12.25 6.23 9.27
CA ALA A 104 -10.82 6.45 9.06
C ALA A 104 -10.09 5.25 8.43
N LYS A 105 -10.74 4.08 8.32
CA LYS A 105 -10.11 2.87 7.82
C LYS A 105 -10.02 2.93 6.29
N TYR A 106 -8.82 3.20 5.78
CA TYR A 106 -8.53 3.07 4.35
C TYR A 106 -8.59 1.60 3.90
N GLU A 107 -9.19 1.36 2.75
CA GLU A 107 -9.31 0.04 2.13
C GLU A 107 -7.93 -0.45 1.67
N ARG A 108 -7.37 -1.47 2.32
CA ARG A 108 -6.04 -2.00 1.99
C ARG A 108 -6.01 -2.82 0.71
N SER A 109 -7.18 -3.24 0.22
CA SER A 109 -7.35 -4.03 -0.99
C SER A 109 -8.52 -3.46 -1.78
N PRO A 110 -8.39 -2.25 -2.35
CA PRO A 110 -9.42 -1.75 -3.23
C PRO A 110 -9.54 -2.73 -4.41
N GLU A 111 -10.77 -2.91 -4.89
CA GLU A 111 -11.05 -3.74 -6.06
C GLU A 111 -10.04 -3.39 -7.16
N GLN A 112 -9.28 -4.40 -7.58
CA GLN A 112 -8.38 -4.26 -8.70
C GLN A 112 -9.27 -4.14 -9.92
N THR A 113 -9.37 -2.93 -10.49
CA THR A 113 -9.97 -2.76 -11.81
C THR A 113 -9.24 -3.71 -12.77
N PRO A 114 -9.96 -4.52 -13.57
CA PRO A 114 -9.34 -5.42 -14.53
C PRO A 114 -8.37 -4.61 -15.38
N GLN A 115 -7.08 -4.90 -15.24
CA GLN A 115 -6.08 -4.30 -16.11
C GLN A 115 -6.37 -4.84 -17.51
N MET A 116 -6.81 -3.96 -18.41
CA MET A 116 -6.90 -4.28 -19.82
C MET A 116 -5.51 -4.71 -20.28
N LEU A 117 -5.30 -6.00 -20.50
CA LEU A 117 -4.05 -6.53 -21.03
C LEU A 117 -3.83 -5.89 -22.39
N THR A 118 -2.86 -4.99 -22.52
CA THR A 118 -2.46 -4.50 -23.84
C THR A 118 -1.79 -5.65 -24.58
N PRO A 119 -2.15 -5.94 -25.85
CA PRO A 119 -1.54 -7.01 -26.61
C PRO A 119 -0.02 -6.82 -26.68
N THR A 120 0.70 -7.92 -26.54
CA THR A 120 2.17 -7.93 -26.67
C THR A 120 2.54 -7.83 -28.15
N PRO A 121 3.40 -6.87 -28.56
CA PRO A 121 3.89 -6.82 -29.94
C PRO A 121 4.60 -8.11 -30.33
N THR A 122 4.42 -8.52 -31.58
CA THR A 122 5.03 -9.71 -32.21
C THR A 122 6.10 -9.34 -33.23
N LYS A 123 6.10 -8.10 -33.73
CA LYS A 123 7.11 -7.59 -34.67
C LYS A 123 7.61 -6.18 -34.29
N PRO A 124 8.83 -5.79 -34.72
CA PRO A 124 9.33 -4.43 -34.52
C PRO A 124 8.38 -3.39 -35.13
N LEU A 125 8.27 -2.23 -34.47
CA LEU A 125 7.42 -1.11 -34.86
C LEU A 125 5.92 -1.41 -34.85
N GLU A 126 5.47 -2.53 -34.28
CA GLU A 126 4.04 -2.82 -34.16
C GLU A 126 3.35 -1.86 -33.18
N PHE A 127 3.95 -1.68 -32.00
CA PHE A 127 3.53 -0.71 -30.99
C PHE A 127 4.74 0.12 -30.56
N VAL A 128 4.68 1.42 -30.79
CA VAL A 128 5.70 2.36 -30.31
C VAL A 128 5.08 3.37 -29.36
N GLU A 129 5.81 3.74 -28.31
CA GLU A 129 5.40 4.72 -27.32
C GLU A 129 6.11 6.04 -27.61
N ALA A 130 5.36 7.14 -27.68
CA ALA A 130 5.91 8.47 -27.85
C ALA A 130 5.62 9.35 -26.63
N ASP A 131 6.65 10.05 -26.16
CA ASP A 131 6.56 11.02 -25.08
C ASP A 131 7.38 12.27 -25.39
N VAL A 132 7.07 13.37 -24.71
CA VAL A 132 7.85 14.61 -24.77
C VAL A 132 8.42 14.88 -23.39
N MET A 133 9.73 14.76 -23.27
CA MET A 133 10.46 15.05 -22.03
C MET A 133 11.22 16.37 -22.11
N PHE A 134 11.59 16.88 -20.95
CA PHE A 134 12.42 18.09 -20.81
C PHE A 134 13.73 17.72 -20.13
N TRP A 135 14.85 18.11 -20.74
CA TRP A 135 16.19 17.87 -20.20
C TRP A 135 17.12 19.02 -20.54
N SER A 136 17.85 19.56 -19.56
CA SER A 136 18.79 20.68 -19.73
C SER A 136 18.24 21.87 -20.52
N GLY A 137 16.98 22.25 -20.25
CA GLY A 137 16.31 23.36 -20.96
C GLY A 137 15.81 23.04 -22.37
N MET A 138 16.08 21.83 -22.88
CA MET A 138 15.62 21.36 -24.18
C MET A 138 14.38 20.48 -24.05
N LYS A 139 13.49 20.56 -25.04
CA LYS A 139 12.44 19.55 -25.23
C LYS A 139 12.94 18.45 -26.14
N ILE A 140 12.58 17.22 -25.82
CA ILE A 140 13.00 16.04 -26.59
C ILE A 140 11.77 15.17 -26.80
N LEU A 141 11.43 14.93 -28.07
CA LEU A 141 10.50 13.88 -28.46
C LEU A 141 11.25 12.55 -28.36
N THR A 142 10.74 11.64 -27.54
CA THR A 142 11.23 10.27 -27.44
C THR A 142 10.22 9.31 -28.05
N VAL A 143 10.71 8.33 -28.79
CA VAL A 143 9.90 7.24 -29.34
C VAL A 143 10.58 5.92 -29.00
N ILE A 144 9.87 5.01 -28.34
CA ILE A 144 10.39 3.73 -27.89
C ILE A 144 9.56 2.60 -28.48
N ASP A 145 10.20 1.68 -29.19
CA ASP A 145 9.57 0.45 -29.65
C ASP A 145 9.35 -0.52 -28.49
N ARG A 146 8.12 -0.99 -28.31
CA ARG A 146 7.76 -1.85 -27.16
C ARG A 146 8.43 -3.23 -27.20
N LEU A 147 8.70 -3.77 -28.40
CA LEU A 147 9.27 -5.11 -28.55
C LEU A 147 10.79 -5.09 -28.38
N THR A 148 11.47 -4.32 -29.23
CA THR A 148 12.93 -4.30 -29.34
C THR A 148 13.59 -3.40 -28.32
N ARG A 149 12.82 -2.50 -27.68
CA ARG A 149 13.32 -1.41 -26.82
C ARG A 149 14.23 -0.42 -27.56
N PHE A 150 14.19 -0.40 -28.89
CA PHE A 150 14.84 0.64 -29.68
C PHE A 150 14.29 2.01 -29.28
N ALA A 151 15.18 2.95 -28.96
CA ALA A 151 14.83 4.29 -28.55
C ALA A 151 15.33 5.31 -29.58
N TYR A 152 14.43 6.19 -29.99
CA TYR A 152 14.68 7.34 -30.84
C TYR A 152 14.44 8.62 -30.06
N ALA A 153 15.30 9.61 -30.23
CA ALA A 153 15.18 10.90 -29.56
C ALA A 153 15.44 12.05 -30.54
N GLN A 154 14.56 13.03 -30.57
CA GLN A 154 14.66 14.22 -31.40
C GLN A 154 14.47 15.47 -30.56
N VAL A 155 15.46 16.36 -30.57
CA VAL A 155 15.34 17.67 -29.92
C VAL A 155 14.30 18.50 -30.68
N LEU A 156 13.35 19.07 -29.94
CA LEU A 156 12.33 19.98 -30.43
C LEU A 156 12.75 21.42 -30.10
N THR A 157 12.77 22.28 -31.11
CA THR A 157 13.25 23.67 -30.98
C THR A 157 12.26 24.60 -30.28
N ASP A 158 10.98 24.22 -30.12
CA ASP A 158 9.94 25.01 -29.43
C ASP A 158 8.76 24.15 -28.90
N ARG A 159 7.82 24.77 -28.15
CA ARG A 159 6.64 24.16 -27.54
C ARG A 159 5.44 23.95 -28.47
N THR A 160 5.59 24.17 -29.78
CA THR A 160 4.45 24.11 -30.70
C THR A 160 4.19 22.68 -31.16
N THR A 161 2.91 22.34 -31.34
CA THR A 161 2.50 21.04 -31.90
C THR A 161 3.16 20.78 -33.27
N ASP A 162 3.45 21.83 -34.02
CA ASP A 162 4.09 21.71 -35.34
C ASP A 162 5.46 21.02 -35.25
N ARG A 163 6.23 21.29 -34.20
CA ARG A 163 7.52 20.63 -33.97
C ARG A 163 7.38 19.16 -33.59
N VAL A 164 6.30 18.80 -32.90
CA VAL A 164 6.01 17.37 -32.62
C VAL A 164 5.68 16.63 -33.92
N CYS A 165 4.90 17.24 -34.82
CA CYS A 165 4.62 16.66 -36.13
C CYS A 165 5.91 16.49 -36.96
N GLU A 166 6.77 17.51 -37.00
CA GLU A 166 8.08 17.43 -37.66
C GLU A 166 8.96 16.32 -37.07
N GLY A 167 9.00 16.20 -35.74
CA GLY A 167 9.75 15.15 -35.07
C GLY A 167 9.23 13.74 -35.37
N LEU A 168 7.90 13.57 -35.46
CA LEU A 168 7.29 12.31 -35.88
C LEU A 168 7.57 11.99 -37.35
N LEU A 169 7.51 12.98 -38.24
CA LEU A 169 7.88 12.82 -39.65
C LEU A 169 9.35 12.41 -39.81
N ALA A 170 10.26 13.02 -39.04
CA ALA A 170 11.67 12.65 -39.01
C ALA A 170 11.86 11.20 -38.56
N PHE A 171 11.13 10.78 -37.51
CA PHE A 171 11.11 9.38 -37.08
C PHE A 171 10.60 8.44 -38.18
N PHE A 172 9.48 8.77 -38.83
CA PHE A 172 8.92 7.96 -39.93
C PHE A 172 9.88 7.81 -41.10
N GLY A 173 10.59 8.89 -41.46
CA GLY A 173 11.59 8.86 -42.54
C GLY A 173 12.87 8.12 -42.18
N THR A 174 13.26 8.09 -40.91
CA THR A 174 14.53 7.49 -40.46
C THR A 174 14.37 6.02 -40.07
N VAL A 175 13.29 5.68 -39.36
CA VAL A 175 13.09 4.38 -38.72
C VAL A 175 12.00 3.58 -39.44
N GLY A 176 10.97 4.26 -39.94
CA GLY A 176 9.83 3.64 -40.61
C GLY A 176 8.51 3.90 -39.90
N LEU A 177 7.41 3.43 -40.51
CA LEU A 177 6.05 3.65 -40.02
C LEU A 177 5.65 2.61 -38.99
N PRO A 178 5.18 3.02 -37.79
CA PRO A 178 4.66 2.09 -36.81
C PRO A 178 3.22 1.66 -37.12
N GLY A 179 2.83 0.46 -36.65
CA GLY A 179 1.44 0.00 -36.73
C GLY A 179 0.51 0.79 -35.80
N ALA A 180 1.01 1.12 -34.61
CA ALA A 180 0.30 1.92 -33.62
C ALA A 180 1.27 2.81 -32.83
N LEU A 181 0.85 4.06 -32.62
CA LEU A 181 1.53 5.06 -31.80
C LEU A 181 0.74 5.26 -30.49
N VAL A 182 1.36 4.90 -29.37
CA VAL A 182 0.81 5.10 -28.02
C VAL A 182 1.37 6.41 -27.47
N MET A 183 0.50 7.36 -27.17
CA MET A 183 0.87 8.69 -26.65
C MET A 183 0.27 8.91 -25.26
N ASP A 184 0.99 9.61 -24.38
CA ASP A 184 0.37 10.08 -23.13
C ASP A 184 -0.68 11.17 -23.41
N LYS A 185 -1.60 11.39 -22.47
CA LYS A 185 -2.67 12.40 -22.56
C LYS A 185 -2.17 13.86 -22.46
N GLY A 186 -0.88 14.09 -22.67
CA GLY A 186 -0.26 15.40 -22.73
C GLY A 186 -0.90 16.30 -23.78
N ARG A 187 -0.88 17.62 -23.54
CA ARG A 187 -1.46 18.61 -24.46
C ARG A 187 -0.79 18.60 -25.84
N GLU A 188 0.50 18.30 -25.88
CA GLU A 188 1.33 18.28 -27.10
C GLU A 188 0.78 17.28 -28.14
N PHE A 189 0.22 16.15 -27.69
CA PHE A 189 -0.35 15.09 -28.55
C PHE A 189 -1.87 15.19 -28.74
N LYS A 190 -2.54 16.11 -28.05
CA LYS A 190 -4.00 16.35 -28.16
C LYS A 190 -4.35 17.43 -29.18
N ASN A 191 -3.66 17.46 -30.33
CA ASN A 191 -3.95 18.42 -31.39
C ASN A 191 -4.54 17.72 -32.63
N ALA A 192 -5.42 18.42 -33.34
CA ALA A 192 -5.94 18.00 -34.64
C ALA A 192 -4.83 17.68 -35.65
N LYS A 193 -3.73 18.45 -35.67
CA LYS A 193 -2.62 18.23 -36.62
C LYS A 193 -1.98 16.84 -36.48
N VAL A 194 -1.70 16.41 -35.25
CA VAL A 194 -1.14 15.07 -34.99
C VAL A 194 -2.11 13.98 -35.41
N ARG A 195 -3.42 14.15 -35.16
CA ARG A 195 -4.44 13.18 -35.59
C ARG A 195 -4.52 13.08 -37.11
N THR A 196 -4.48 14.22 -37.81
CA THR A 196 -4.48 14.25 -39.27
C THR A 196 -3.26 13.55 -39.83
N LEU A 197 -2.06 13.87 -39.30
CA LEU A 197 -0.81 13.24 -39.70
C LEU A 197 -0.86 11.70 -39.54
N LEU A 198 -1.25 11.21 -38.36
CA LEU A 198 -1.33 9.77 -38.12
C LEU A 198 -2.35 9.08 -39.03
N LYS A 199 -3.46 9.76 -39.34
CA LYS A 199 -4.47 9.25 -40.27
C LYS A 199 -3.95 9.16 -41.71
N GLU A 200 -3.21 10.18 -42.18
CA GLU A 200 -2.61 10.20 -43.52
C GLU A 200 -1.60 9.05 -43.71
N PHE A 201 -0.81 8.77 -42.69
CA PHE A 201 0.17 7.68 -42.70
C PHE A 201 -0.39 6.32 -42.24
N GLN A 202 -1.71 6.22 -42.03
CA GLN A 202 -2.40 4.99 -41.59
C GLN A 202 -1.85 4.39 -40.28
N VAL A 203 -1.35 5.24 -39.37
CA VAL A 203 -0.84 4.85 -38.06
C VAL A 203 -1.98 4.90 -37.04
N ASN A 204 -2.22 3.80 -36.33
CA ASN A 204 -3.26 3.76 -35.29
C ASN A 204 -2.86 4.58 -34.07
N ALA A 205 -3.67 5.58 -33.71
CA ALA A 205 -3.42 6.42 -32.55
C ALA A 205 -4.08 5.81 -31.29
N HIS A 206 -3.28 5.47 -30.28
CA HIS A 206 -3.76 5.08 -28.97
C HIS A 206 -3.33 6.12 -27.93
N HIS A 207 -4.23 6.46 -27.01
CA HIS A 207 -3.90 7.27 -25.84
C HIS A 207 -3.81 6.37 -24.62
N SER A 208 -2.76 6.53 -23.81
CA SER A 208 -2.60 5.76 -22.57
C SER A 208 -3.84 5.93 -21.67
N GLY A 209 -4.47 4.81 -21.32
CA GLY A 209 -5.71 4.78 -20.54
C GLY A 209 -5.47 4.45 -19.08
N ALA A 210 -5.24 5.45 -18.22
CA ALA A 210 -5.58 5.44 -16.80
C ALA A 210 -5.55 6.88 -16.23
N PRO A 211 -6.44 7.26 -15.30
CA PRO A 211 -6.15 8.38 -14.40
C PRO A 211 -4.86 8.06 -13.64
N LYS A 212 -4.01 9.05 -13.37
CA LYS A 212 -2.88 8.89 -12.43
C LYS A 212 -3.44 8.55 -11.05
N ILE A 213 -3.75 7.28 -10.80
CA ILE A 213 -3.71 6.74 -9.44
C ILE A 213 -2.22 6.50 -9.22
N ALA A 214 -1.63 7.28 -8.33
CA ALA A 214 -0.24 7.10 -7.90
C ALA A 214 -0.09 5.68 -7.33
N ARG A 215 0.22 4.71 -8.20
CA ARG A 215 0.59 3.36 -7.86
C ARG A 215 1.85 3.05 -8.65
N ASN A 216 2.97 3.18 -7.95
CA ASN A 216 4.29 2.68 -8.31
C ASN A 216 4.75 2.97 -9.75
N CYS A 217 5.15 4.22 -10.02
CA CYS A 217 6.31 4.44 -10.89
C CYS A 217 7.57 4.05 -10.10
N GLY A 218 7.83 2.75 -10.00
CA GLY A 218 8.97 2.19 -9.27
C GLY A 218 10.21 1.91 -10.13
N GLU A 219 10.11 1.94 -11.46
CA GLU A 219 11.21 1.40 -12.29
C GLU A 219 11.80 2.38 -13.32
N ALA A 220 11.27 3.59 -13.45
CA ALA A 220 11.88 4.63 -14.29
C ALA A 220 12.77 5.64 -13.52
N SER A 221 12.84 5.55 -12.19
CA SER A 221 13.55 6.52 -11.33
C SER A 221 14.92 6.04 -10.82
N GLN A 222 15.34 4.79 -11.10
CA GLN A 222 16.61 4.25 -10.57
C GLN A 222 17.84 4.48 -11.45
N HIS A 223 17.71 5.09 -12.64
CA HIS A 223 18.86 5.34 -13.52
C HIS A 223 19.39 6.79 -13.51
N ASN A 224 18.95 7.64 -12.58
CA ASN A 224 19.31 9.07 -12.61
C ASN A 224 20.01 9.61 -11.36
N ASN A 225 20.79 8.78 -10.66
CA ASN A 225 21.68 9.23 -9.58
C ASN A 225 23.15 9.02 -9.97
N GLY A 226 23.59 9.70 -11.03
CA GLY A 226 25.01 10.03 -11.22
C GLY A 226 25.26 11.40 -10.62
N ALA A 227 25.77 11.43 -9.39
CA ALA A 227 26.20 12.69 -8.76
C ALA A 227 27.37 13.31 -9.56
N PRO A 228 27.38 14.63 -9.80
CA PRO A 228 28.52 15.28 -10.44
C PRO A 228 29.71 15.35 -9.46
N PRO A 229 30.97 15.24 -9.94
CA PRO A 229 32.13 15.49 -9.11
C PRO A 229 32.21 16.99 -8.81
N THR A 230 32.21 17.35 -7.53
CA THR A 230 32.58 18.69 -7.06
C THR A 230 34.11 18.86 -7.09
N PRO A 231 34.60 20.10 -7.30
CA PRO A 231 36.01 20.41 -7.58
C PRO A 231 36.99 20.03 -6.47
#